data_AF-A0A6G5ACZ4-F1
#
_entry.id   AF-A0A6G5ACZ4-F1
#
_cell.length_a   1.000
_cell.length_b   1.000
_cell.length_c   1.000
_cell.angle_alpha   90.00
_cell.angle_beta   90.00
_cell.angle_gamma   90.00
#
_symmetry.space_group_name_H-M   'P 1'
#
loop_
_entity.id
_entity.type
_entity.pdbx_description
1 polymer ?
#
loop_
_entity_poly.entity_id
_entity_poly.type
_entity_poly.pdbx_seq_one_letter_code
_entity_poly.pdbx_strand_id
1 'polypeptide(L)'
;MLQVRVCQQNTWLCRCGCCDVRVSNVVEFLGWPELFIAHIGIWVITMSIDQVFRLLLAATLLVVGFTQDSRENVLHVQQYRKMFKMRRAERLEAVKSILKLDNFEKQAKLVNIVLEKINEVLTTSKLKLESSDYIPGGAFPEDESTRDALSQVLENTAFFGEIILRLPNIAHAVLNMNKAGAVVLNWAIGFSNSTELYDETTTKLINLVAQELGLVERDPNYHNPYAVKQAKSESPVPPTKPVPKMKKRRSSEAHD
;
A
#
# COMPACT_ATOMS: atom_id res chain seq x y z
N MET A 1 13.88 -2.13 -39.89
CA MET A 1 14.57 -3.25 -39.23
C MET A 1 15.06 -2.79 -37.86
N LEU A 2 14.24 -2.95 -36.82
CA LEU A 2 14.70 -2.81 -35.43
C LEU A 2 15.02 -4.21 -34.92
N GLN A 3 16.29 -4.47 -34.61
CA GLN A 3 16.67 -5.65 -33.86
C GLN A 3 16.46 -5.39 -32.36
N VAL A 4 15.66 -6.28 -31.78
CA VAL A 4 15.60 -6.57 -30.34
C VAL A 4 16.93 -7.20 -29.93
N ARG A 5 17.54 -6.70 -28.84
CA ARG A 5 18.46 -7.49 -28.02
C ARG A 5 18.14 -7.35 -26.54
N VAL A 6 18.10 -8.52 -25.93
CA VAL A 6 17.77 -8.86 -24.55
C VAL A 6 18.80 -8.26 -23.58
N CYS A 7 18.33 -7.68 -22.48
CA CYS A 7 19.15 -7.21 -21.37
C CYS A 7 19.14 -8.30 -20.28
N GLN A 8 20.25 -9.02 -20.14
CA GLN A 8 20.51 -9.89 -18.99
C GLN A 8 21.47 -9.16 -18.04
N GLN A 9 20.92 -8.85 -16.87
CA GLN A 9 21.54 -8.70 -15.54
C GLN A 9 22.98 -8.17 -15.37
N ASN A 10 23.05 -7.23 -14.41
CA ASN A 10 24.15 -6.95 -13.50
C ASN A 10 25.33 -6.13 -14.04
N THR A 11 25.19 -4.81 -14.03
CA THR A 11 25.82 -3.90 -13.04
C THR A 11 25.80 -2.47 -13.56
N TRP A 12 25.23 -1.57 -12.76
CA TRP A 12 25.28 -0.14 -12.99
C TRP A 12 26.64 0.37 -12.53
N LEU A 13 27.42 1.00 -13.41
CA LEU A 13 27.95 2.36 -13.21
C LEU A 13 28.75 2.81 -14.44
N CYS A 14 28.09 3.59 -15.29
CA CYS A 14 28.74 4.47 -16.25
C CYS A 14 29.48 5.58 -15.51
N ARG A 15 30.74 5.80 -15.91
CA ARG A 15 31.55 6.98 -15.63
C ARG A 15 30.91 8.22 -16.26
N CYS A 16 30.58 9.22 -15.45
CA CYS A 16 30.64 10.61 -15.86
C CYS A 16 31.80 11.27 -15.11
N GLY A 17 32.73 11.86 -15.87
CA GLY A 17 33.88 12.56 -15.33
C GLY A 17 33.49 13.95 -14.85
N CYS A 18 33.83 14.24 -13.60
CA CYS A 18 34.23 15.55 -13.07
C CYS A 18 34.69 15.35 -11.61
N CYS A 19 35.76 16.06 -11.24
CA CYS A 19 36.44 16.10 -9.93
C CYS A 19 37.52 15.05 -9.65
N ASP A 20 38.71 15.47 -10.05
CA ASP A 20 40.06 15.21 -9.55
C ASP A 20 40.15 15.23 -8.00
N VAL A 21 40.52 14.10 -7.39
CA VAL A 21 41.42 14.08 -6.22
C VAL A 21 42.35 12.88 -6.35
N ARG A 22 43.61 13.21 -6.60
CA ARG A 22 44.83 12.39 -6.52
C ARG A 22 44.88 11.55 -5.23
N VAL A 23 44.69 10.24 -5.34
CA VAL A 23 45.10 9.26 -4.30
C VAL A 23 46.43 8.65 -4.72
N SER A 24 47.52 9.29 -4.30
CA SER A 24 48.85 8.67 -4.29
C SER A 24 49.06 7.98 -2.95
N ASN A 25 49.75 6.85 -3.00
CA ASN A 25 50.35 6.08 -1.90
C ASN A 25 49.49 4.94 -1.32
N VAL A 26 49.44 3.83 -2.06
CA VAL A 26 49.40 2.48 -1.47
C VAL A 26 50.77 1.88 -1.70
N VAL A 27 51.68 2.06 -0.74
CA VAL A 27 52.91 1.27 -0.60
C VAL A 27 53.12 1.04 0.89
N GLU A 28 53.32 -0.23 1.23
CA GLU A 28 53.91 -0.74 2.47
C GLU A 28 53.14 -0.58 3.78
N PHE A 29 52.32 -1.58 4.11
CA PHE A 29 52.09 -1.99 5.49
C PHE A 29 52.13 -3.53 5.59
N LEU A 30 53.29 -4.10 5.23
CA LEU A 30 53.67 -5.45 5.61
C LEU A 30 54.57 -5.35 6.84
N GLY A 31 53.98 -5.60 8.01
CA GLY A 31 54.72 -5.70 9.25
C GLY A 31 53.83 -5.31 10.42
N TRP A 32 53.29 -6.33 11.12
CA TRP A 32 53.14 -6.43 12.58
C TRP A 32 52.03 -7.46 12.93
N PRO A 33 52.32 -8.77 13.03
CA PRO A 33 51.34 -9.74 13.52
C PRO A 33 51.43 -10.02 15.03
N GLU A 34 52.38 -9.46 15.79
CA GLU A 34 52.60 -9.89 17.18
C GLU A 34 52.25 -8.88 18.29
N LEU A 35 52.05 -7.60 17.97
CA LEU A 35 51.69 -6.58 18.98
C LEU A 35 50.19 -6.26 19.07
N PHE A 36 49.39 -6.66 18.07
CA PHE A 36 47.94 -6.40 18.08
C PHE A 36 47.17 -7.36 18.99
N ILE A 37 47.66 -8.59 19.17
CA ILE A 37 47.07 -9.59 20.08
C ILE A 37 47.40 -9.24 21.55
N ALA A 38 48.57 -8.64 21.82
CA ALA A 38 48.98 -8.26 23.18
C ALA A 38 48.18 -7.08 23.75
N HIS A 39 47.80 -6.09 22.93
CA HIS A 39 47.03 -4.94 23.42
C HIS A 39 45.57 -5.27 23.77
N ILE A 40 44.94 -6.21 23.07
CA ILE A 40 43.59 -6.69 23.43
C ILE A 40 43.66 -7.50 24.75
N GLY A 41 44.72 -8.31 24.93
CA GLY A 41 44.95 -9.07 26.16
C GLY A 41 45.25 -8.19 27.39
N ILE A 42 45.99 -7.09 27.24
CA ILE A 42 46.36 -6.20 28.35
C ILE A 42 45.18 -5.32 28.81
N TRP A 43 44.32 -4.85 27.90
CA TRP A 43 43.13 -4.06 28.27
C TRP A 43 42.11 -4.84 29.09
N VAL A 44 41.96 -6.15 28.83
CA VAL A 44 41.09 -7.05 29.63
C VAL A 44 41.67 -7.26 31.04
N ILE A 45 42.99 -7.16 31.22
CA ILE A 45 43.66 -7.35 32.52
C ILE A 45 43.64 -6.07 33.39
N THR A 46 43.44 -4.88 32.79
CA THR A 46 43.35 -3.60 33.52
C THR A 46 41.93 -3.15 33.85
N MET A 47 40.90 -3.81 33.29
CA MET A 47 39.52 -3.43 33.52
C MET A 47 39.07 -3.95 34.90
N SER A 48 38.82 -3.05 35.85
CA SER A 48 38.35 -3.44 37.19
C SER A 48 37.09 -4.32 37.07
N ILE A 49 37.00 -5.36 37.91
CA ILE A 49 35.87 -6.30 37.96
C ILE A 49 34.53 -5.56 38.02
N ASP A 50 34.48 -4.40 38.70
CA ASP A 50 33.31 -3.52 38.77
C ASP A 50 32.87 -2.97 37.41
N GLN A 51 33.82 -2.64 36.52
CA GLN A 51 33.51 -2.12 35.18
C GLN A 51 32.97 -3.23 34.28
N VAL A 52 33.54 -4.44 34.38
CA VAL A 52 33.01 -5.63 33.68
C VAL A 52 31.59 -5.92 34.15
N PHE A 53 31.33 -5.89 35.46
CA PHE A 53 30.00 -6.13 36.01
C PHE A 53 28.99 -5.05 35.60
N ARG A 54 29.39 -3.77 35.59
CA ARG A 54 28.55 -2.67 35.09
C ARG A 54 28.22 -2.82 33.60
N LEU A 55 29.20 -3.20 32.77
CA LEU A 55 28.97 -3.44 31.34
C LEU A 55 28.07 -4.65 31.12
N LEU A 56 28.24 -5.73 31.88
CA LEU A 56 27.36 -6.90 31.83
C LEU A 56 25.94 -6.56 32.28
N LEU A 57 25.77 -5.80 33.37
CA LEU A 57 24.46 -5.34 33.83
C LEU A 57 23.80 -4.38 32.81
N ALA A 58 24.57 -3.47 32.20
CA ALA A 58 24.05 -2.59 31.17
C ALA A 58 23.62 -3.38 29.93
N ALA A 59 24.42 -4.36 29.51
CA ALA A 59 24.09 -5.24 28.38
C ALA A 59 22.84 -6.08 28.67
N THR A 60 22.69 -6.64 29.88
CA THR A 60 21.48 -7.39 30.25
C THR A 60 20.25 -6.50 30.32
N LEU A 61 20.35 -5.28 30.87
CA LEU A 61 19.24 -4.32 30.89
C LEU A 61 18.83 -3.87 29.48
N LEU A 62 19.78 -3.63 28.59
CA LEU A 62 19.50 -3.31 27.18
C LEU A 62 18.76 -4.47 26.50
N VAL A 63 19.28 -5.70 26.62
CA VAL A 63 18.63 -6.89 26.03
C VAL A 63 17.22 -7.10 26.60
N VAL A 64 17.03 -6.97 27.91
CA VAL A 64 15.70 -7.09 28.54
C VAL A 64 14.75 -6.01 28.00
N GLY A 65 15.18 -4.75 27.90
CA GLY A 65 14.40 -3.66 27.33
C GLY A 65 13.93 -3.93 25.91
N PHE A 66 14.85 -4.30 25.00
CA PHE A 66 14.50 -4.63 23.62
C PHE A 66 13.55 -5.83 23.51
N THR A 67 13.73 -6.86 24.34
CA THR A 67 12.83 -8.04 24.31
C THR A 67 11.43 -7.75 24.88
N GLN A 68 11.30 -6.77 25.77
CA GLN A 68 10.01 -6.38 26.33
C GLN A 68 9.20 -5.57 25.31
N ASP A 69 9.84 -4.59 24.68
CA ASP A 69 9.25 -3.79 23.59
C ASP A 69 8.78 -4.66 22.42
N SER A 70 9.64 -5.59 21.97
CA SER A 70 9.28 -6.54 20.91
C SER A 70 8.07 -7.43 21.27
N ARG A 71 7.97 -7.90 22.52
CA ARG A 71 6.82 -8.70 22.98
C ARG A 71 5.53 -7.91 23.03
N GLU A 72 5.60 -6.66 23.48
CA GLU A 72 4.44 -5.77 23.54
C GLU A 72 3.92 -5.47 22.12
N ASN A 73 4.83 -5.16 21.19
CA ASN A 73 4.45 -4.91 19.80
C ASN A 73 3.75 -6.12 19.16
N VAL A 74 4.27 -7.33 19.37
CA VAL A 74 3.64 -8.58 18.89
C VAL A 74 2.24 -8.75 19.47
N LEU A 75 2.03 -8.43 20.75
CA LEU A 75 0.71 -8.50 21.39
C LEU A 75 -0.27 -7.51 20.76
N HIS A 76 0.14 -6.25 20.55
CA HIS A 76 -0.69 -5.22 19.92
C HIS A 76 -1.09 -5.60 18.50
N VAL A 77 -0.15 -6.12 17.70
CA VAL A 77 -0.42 -6.61 16.33
C VAL A 77 -1.43 -7.77 16.35
N GLN A 78 -1.31 -8.71 17.28
CA GLN A 78 -2.25 -9.83 17.41
C GLN A 78 -3.66 -9.36 17.79
N GLN A 79 -3.76 -8.42 18.74
CA GLN A 79 -5.04 -7.81 19.12
C GLN A 79 -5.68 -7.08 17.95
N TYR A 80 -4.90 -6.27 17.24
CA TYR A 80 -5.34 -5.58 16.03
C TYR A 80 -5.89 -6.58 14.98
N ARG A 81 -5.13 -7.62 14.64
CA ARG A 81 -5.55 -8.65 13.67
C ARG A 81 -6.87 -9.32 14.07
N LYS A 82 -7.07 -9.60 15.36
CA LYS A 82 -8.33 -10.16 15.87
C LYS A 82 -9.50 -9.21 15.67
N MET A 83 -9.34 -7.93 16.03
CA MET A 83 -10.37 -6.91 15.86
C MET A 83 -10.69 -6.65 14.39
N PHE A 84 -9.66 -6.54 13.56
CA PHE A 84 -9.77 -6.38 12.11
C PHE A 84 -10.61 -7.50 11.49
N LYS A 85 -10.33 -8.76 11.84
CA LYS A 85 -11.06 -9.93 11.32
C LYS A 85 -12.55 -9.88 11.67
N MET A 86 -12.89 -9.49 12.90
CA MET A 86 -14.28 -9.34 13.34
C MET A 86 -15.00 -8.24 12.55
N ARG A 87 -14.41 -7.03 12.48
CA ARG A 87 -14.97 -5.89 11.73
C ARG A 87 -15.14 -6.20 10.26
N ARG A 88 -14.20 -6.93 9.66
CA ARG A 88 -14.30 -7.37 8.26
C ARG A 88 -15.48 -8.31 8.04
N ALA A 89 -15.72 -9.25 8.95
CA ALA A 89 -16.87 -10.16 8.84
C ALA A 89 -18.20 -9.40 8.90
N GLU A 90 -18.31 -8.43 9.82
CA GLU A 90 -19.50 -7.55 9.93
C GLU A 90 -19.73 -6.73 8.65
N ARG A 91 -18.67 -6.10 8.12
CA ARG A 91 -18.74 -5.33 6.87
C ARG A 91 -19.10 -6.21 5.67
N LEU A 92 -18.60 -7.44 5.62
CA LEU A 92 -18.95 -8.40 4.59
C LEU A 92 -20.45 -8.75 4.64
N GLU A 93 -21.03 -8.94 5.82
CA GLU A 93 -22.47 -9.16 5.96
C GLU A 93 -23.28 -7.95 5.46
N ALA A 94 -22.79 -6.72 5.69
CA ALA A 94 -23.39 -5.52 5.10
C ALA A 94 -23.32 -5.53 3.55
N VAL A 95 -22.21 -5.96 2.94
CA VAL A 95 -22.16 -6.10 1.46
C VAL A 95 -23.15 -7.16 0.99
N LYS A 96 -23.25 -8.28 1.69
CA LYS A 96 -24.21 -9.35 1.35
C LYS A 96 -25.66 -8.87 1.46
N SER A 97 -25.99 -7.99 2.39
CA SER A 97 -27.34 -7.41 2.47
C SER A 97 -27.63 -6.50 1.28
N ILE A 98 -26.65 -5.71 0.82
CA ILE A 98 -26.74 -4.90 -0.41
C ILE A 98 -26.95 -5.79 -1.64
N LEU A 99 -26.29 -6.95 -1.71
CA LEU A 99 -26.45 -7.92 -2.80
C LEU A 99 -27.84 -8.55 -2.89
N LYS A 100 -28.54 -8.64 -1.76
CA LYS A 100 -29.90 -9.21 -1.70
C LYS A 100 -30.98 -8.24 -2.18
N LEU A 101 -30.63 -6.97 -2.42
CA LEU A 101 -31.55 -6.01 -3.00
C LEU A 101 -31.84 -6.39 -4.46
N ASP A 102 -33.13 -6.47 -4.80
CA ASP A 102 -33.65 -6.79 -6.13
C ASP A 102 -33.51 -5.61 -7.11
N ASN A 103 -33.52 -4.38 -6.59
CA ASN A 103 -33.45 -3.18 -7.40
C ASN A 103 -32.00 -2.70 -7.63
N PHE A 104 -31.54 -2.83 -8.88
CA PHE A 104 -30.21 -2.41 -9.34
C PHE A 104 -29.92 -0.92 -9.10
N GLU A 105 -30.89 -0.03 -9.34
CA GLU A 105 -30.70 1.42 -9.18
C GLU A 105 -30.45 1.80 -7.71
N LYS A 106 -31.23 1.21 -6.79
CA LYS A 106 -31.02 1.39 -5.35
C LYS A 106 -29.68 0.83 -4.89
N GLN A 107 -29.32 -0.34 -5.39
CA GLN A 107 -28.03 -0.97 -5.12
C GLN A 107 -26.88 -0.07 -5.57
N ALA A 108 -26.92 0.42 -6.81
CA ALA A 108 -25.90 1.31 -7.37
C ALA A 108 -25.78 2.63 -6.58
N LYS A 109 -26.92 3.24 -6.20
CA LYS A 109 -26.94 4.46 -5.39
C LYS A 109 -26.31 4.23 -4.01
N LEU A 110 -26.66 3.14 -3.34
CA LEU A 110 -26.11 2.81 -2.02
C LEU A 110 -24.61 2.53 -2.09
N VAL A 111 -24.18 1.76 -3.10
CA VAL A 111 -22.75 1.51 -3.34
C VAL A 111 -22.00 2.81 -3.59
N ASN A 112 -22.53 3.72 -4.42
CA ASN A 112 -21.88 4.99 -4.69
C ASN A 112 -21.66 5.80 -3.39
N ILE A 113 -22.70 5.92 -2.55
CA ILE A 113 -22.59 6.61 -1.25
C ILE A 113 -21.51 5.97 -0.37
N VAL A 114 -21.49 4.63 -0.29
CA VAL A 114 -20.50 3.90 0.51
C VAL A 114 -19.08 4.13 -0.03
N LEU A 115 -18.87 4.04 -1.34
CA LEU A 115 -17.55 4.22 -1.95
C LEU A 115 -17.06 5.68 -1.84
N GLU A 116 -17.95 6.67 -1.96
CA GLU A 116 -17.62 8.07 -1.70
C GLU A 116 -17.16 8.29 -0.26
N LYS A 117 -17.88 7.72 0.72
CA LYS A 117 -17.47 7.81 2.14
C LYS A 117 -16.18 7.09 2.44
N ILE A 118 -15.95 5.92 1.84
CA ILE A 118 -14.66 5.24 1.96
C ILE A 118 -13.54 6.13 1.42
N ASN A 119 -13.71 6.74 0.25
CA ASN A 119 -12.69 7.61 -0.33
C ASN A 119 -12.39 8.84 0.53
N GLU A 120 -13.41 9.44 1.14
CA GLU A 120 -13.25 10.56 2.09
C GLU A 120 -12.39 10.16 3.29
N VAL A 121 -12.70 9.00 3.89
CA VAL A 121 -11.94 8.46 5.01
C VAL A 121 -10.51 8.12 4.58
N LEU A 122 -10.32 7.39 3.48
CA LEU A 122 -9.00 7.01 2.97
C LEU A 122 -8.12 8.23 2.69
N THR A 123 -8.68 9.29 2.11
CA THR A 123 -7.93 10.53 1.83
C THR A 123 -7.48 11.19 3.13
N THR A 124 -8.35 11.27 4.12
CA THR A 124 -8.03 11.89 5.41
C THR A 124 -7.00 11.07 6.20
N SER A 125 -7.18 9.75 6.26
CA SER A 125 -6.25 8.85 6.94
C SER A 125 -4.89 8.79 6.25
N LYS A 126 -4.86 8.85 4.91
CA LYS A 126 -3.64 8.97 4.12
C LYS A 126 -2.81 10.19 4.54
N LEU A 127 -3.44 11.37 4.57
CA LEU A 127 -2.73 12.61 4.94
C LEU A 127 -2.16 12.52 6.36
N LYS A 128 -2.89 11.91 7.30
CA LYS A 128 -2.41 11.69 8.66
C LYS A 128 -1.18 10.78 8.72
N LEU A 129 -1.19 9.69 7.95
CA LEU A 129 -0.06 8.76 7.88
C LEU A 129 1.15 9.36 7.16
N GLU A 130 0.93 10.19 6.13
CA GLU A 130 2.02 10.91 5.45
C GLU A 130 2.61 12.02 6.33
N SER A 131 1.82 12.56 7.26
CA SER A 131 2.29 13.54 8.25
C SER A 131 2.92 12.92 9.50
N SER A 132 2.85 11.59 9.66
CA SER A 132 3.46 10.87 10.78
C SER A 132 4.76 10.19 10.36
N ASP A 133 5.57 9.76 11.34
CA ASP A 133 6.82 9.04 11.09
C ASP A 133 6.60 7.53 10.86
N TYR A 134 5.37 7.11 10.53
CA TYR A 134 5.05 5.69 10.36
C TYR A 134 5.54 5.16 9.01
N ILE A 135 6.34 4.09 9.09
CA ILE A 135 6.85 3.38 7.92
C ILE A 135 6.07 2.06 7.77
N PRO A 136 5.46 1.78 6.59
CA PRO A 136 4.79 0.51 6.33
C PRO A 136 5.75 -0.68 6.53
N GLY A 137 5.28 -1.69 7.26
CA GLY A 137 6.08 -2.88 7.60
C GLY A 137 7.00 -2.69 8.80
N GLY A 138 7.07 -1.48 9.35
CA GLY A 138 7.74 -1.19 10.61
C GLY A 138 6.94 -1.65 11.84
N ALA A 139 7.41 -1.23 13.02
CA ALA A 139 6.74 -1.49 14.29
C ALA A 139 5.31 -0.91 14.30
N PHE A 140 4.39 -1.61 14.96
CA PHE A 140 3.02 -1.12 15.10
C PHE A 140 2.97 0.21 15.89
N PRO A 141 2.21 1.23 15.44
CA PRO A 141 2.21 2.55 16.07
C PRO A 141 1.69 2.55 17.51
N GLU A 142 2.44 3.22 18.40
CA GLU A 142 2.00 3.49 19.78
C GLU A 142 0.98 4.62 19.85
N ASP A 143 1.22 5.69 19.07
CA ASP A 143 0.33 6.84 18.96
C ASP A 143 -1.06 6.43 18.47
N GLU A 144 -2.07 6.81 19.24
CA GLU A 144 -3.47 6.44 18.98
C GLU A 144 -3.96 7.02 17.66
N SER A 145 -3.62 8.28 17.35
CA SER A 145 -4.05 8.93 16.10
C SER A 145 -3.48 8.23 14.87
N THR A 146 -2.21 7.84 14.91
CA THR A 146 -1.53 7.11 13.84
C THR A 146 -2.08 5.69 13.70
N ARG A 147 -2.27 5.00 14.83
CA ARG A 147 -2.88 3.66 14.86
C ARG A 147 -4.30 3.65 14.30
N ASP A 148 -5.09 4.67 14.61
CA ASP A 148 -6.45 4.82 14.10
C ASP A 148 -6.45 5.11 12.60
N ALA A 149 -5.57 6.00 12.13
CA ALA A 149 -5.41 6.26 10.70
C ALA A 149 -4.98 5.01 9.93
N LEU A 150 -4.03 4.25 10.47
CA LEU A 150 -3.59 2.96 9.91
C LEU A 150 -4.74 1.96 9.83
N SER A 151 -5.48 1.80 10.93
CA SER A 151 -6.65 0.92 11.00
C SER A 151 -7.72 1.33 9.99
N GLN A 152 -7.99 2.63 9.86
CA GLN A 152 -8.92 3.17 8.88
C GLN A 152 -8.49 2.84 7.45
N VAL A 153 -7.22 3.03 7.09
CA VAL A 153 -6.73 2.68 5.75
C VAL A 153 -6.91 1.19 5.47
N LEU A 154 -6.46 0.32 6.37
CA LEU A 154 -6.51 -1.13 6.19
C LEU A 154 -7.95 -1.64 6.09
N GLU A 155 -8.81 -1.25 7.04
CA GLU A 155 -10.18 -1.75 7.07
C GLU A 155 -11.02 -1.23 5.89
N ASN A 156 -10.82 0.03 5.49
CA ASN A 156 -11.55 0.60 4.37
C ASN A 156 -11.06 0.05 3.03
N THR A 157 -9.77 -0.23 2.88
CA THR A 157 -9.22 -0.87 1.67
C THR A 157 -9.77 -2.28 1.50
N ALA A 158 -9.80 -3.09 2.56
CA ALA A 158 -10.41 -4.42 2.52
C ALA A 158 -11.91 -4.36 2.22
N PHE A 159 -12.63 -3.41 2.82
CA PHE A 159 -14.06 -3.23 2.58
C PHE A 159 -14.37 -2.79 1.13
N PHE A 160 -13.59 -1.86 0.59
CA PHE A 160 -13.68 -1.48 -0.83
C PHE A 160 -13.44 -2.70 -1.72
N GLY A 161 -12.44 -3.53 -1.39
CA GLY A 161 -12.13 -4.76 -2.11
C GLY A 161 -13.29 -5.75 -2.18
N GLU A 162 -14.03 -5.94 -1.09
CA GLU A 162 -15.24 -6.77 -1.07
C GLU A 162 -16.32 -6.25 -2.04
N ILE A 163 -16.48 -4.92 -2.14
CA ILE A 163 -17.44 -4.29 -3.05
C ILE A 163 -16.99 -4.46 -4.51
N ILE A 164 -15.72 -4.19 -4.83
CA ILE A 164 -15.18 -4.35 -6.19
C ILE A 164 -15.41 -5.75 -6.71
N LEU A 165 -15.03 -6.76 -5.92
CA LEU A 165 -15.07 -8.14 -6.40
C LEU A 165 -16.51 -8.68 -6.51
N ARG A 166 -17.45 -8.19 -5.70
CA ARG A 166 -18.85 -8.67 -5.73
C ARG A 166 -19.73 -7.90 -6.69
N LEU A 167 -19.44 -6.62 -6.90
CA LEU A 167 -20.21 -5.68 -7.72
C LEU A 167 -19.30 -4.96 -8.75
N PRO A 168 -18.57 -5.70 -9.60
CA PRO A 168 -17.53 -5.12 -10.46
C PRO A 168 -18.10 -4.05 -11.41
N ASN A 169 -19.26 -4.28 -12.00
CA ASN A 169 -19.90 -3.33 -12.94
C ASN A 169 -20.14 -1.95 -12.30
N ILE A 170 -20.67 -1.93 -11.08
CA ILE A 170 -20.98 -0.69 -10.35
C ILE A 170 -19.68 -0.04 -9.87
N ALA A 171 -18.76 -0.84 -9.32
CA ALA A 171 -17.49 -0.34 -8.80
C ALA A 171 -16.64 0.31 -9.91
N HIS A 172 -16.52 -0.33 -11.08
CA HIS A 172 -15.82 0.24 -12.24
C HIS A 172 -16.47 1.54 -12.72
N ALA A 173 -17.80 1.63 -12.73
CA ALA A 173 -18.49 2.87 -13.07
C ALA A 173 -18.13 4.02 -12.11
N VAL A 174 -18.15 3.77 -10.81
CA VAL A 174 -17.80 4.78 -9.78
C VAL A 174 -16.33 5.20 -9.89
N LEU A 175 -15.41 4.26 -10.06
CA LEU A 175 -13.98 4.54 -10.20
C LEU A 175 -13.65 5.34 -11.47
N ASN A 176 -14.36 5.07 -12.57
CA ASN A 176 -14.21 5.82 -13.82
C ASN A 176 -14.71 7.26 -13.71
N MET A 177 -15.75 7.50 -12.90
CA MET A 177 -16.26 8.84 -12.62
C MET A 177 -15.34 9.63 -11.67
N ASN A 178 -14.77 8.96 -10.66
CA ASN A 178 -13.90 9.58 -9.65
C ASN A 178 -12.45 9.09 -9.76
N LYS A 179 -11.72 9.62 -10.73
CA LYS A 179 -10.30 9.29 -10.96
C LYS A 179 -9.41 9.64 -9.77
N ALA A 180 -9.71 10.73 -9.04
CA ALA A 180 -8.95 11.12 -7.86
C ALA A 180 -9.08 10.07 -6.75
N GLY A 181 -10.31 9.60 -6.49
CA GLY A 181 -10.55 8.49 -5.57
C GLY A 181 -9.86 7.20 -6.00
N ALA A 182 -9.85 6.89 -7.30
CA ALA A 182 -9.14 5.72 -7.83
C ALA A 182 -7.62 5.78 -7.54
N VAL A 183 -6.99 6.95 -7.65
CA VAL A 183 -5.56 7.11 -7.30
C VAL A 183 -5.32 6.88 -5.81
N VAL A 184 -6.20 7.39 -4.94
CA VAL A 184 -6.11 7.15 -3.49
C VAL A 184 -6.28 5.66 -3.17
N LEU A 185 -7.22 4.98 -3.82
CA LEU A 185 -7.42 3.55 -3.66
C LEU A 185 -6.20 2.75 -4.11
N ASN A 186 -5.60 3.07 -5.26
CA ASN A 186 -4.40 2.40 -5.74
C ASN A 186 -3.23 2.55 -4.76
N TRP A 187 -3.05 3.75 -4.21
CA TRP A 187 -2.11 3.98 -3.12
C TRP A 187 -2.44 3.12 -1.90
N ALA A 188 -3.71 3.07 -1.48
CA ALA A 188 -4.13 2.34 -0.29
C ALA A 188 -3.92 0.82 -0.43
N ILE A 189 -4.15 0.26 -1.62
CA ILE A 189 -3.85 -1.15 -1.95
C ILE A 189 -2.36 -1.43 -1.81
N GLY A 190 -1.51 -0.61 -2.44
CA GLY A 190 -0.05 -0.77 -2.35
C GLY A 190 0.45 -0.61 -0.92
N PHE A 191 0.04 0.46 -0.24
CA PHE A 191 0.37 0.74 1.15
C PHE A 191 0.00 -0.43 2.06
N SER A 192 -1.24 -0.92 1.95
CA SER A 192 -1.72 -2.00 2.81
C SER A 192 -0.91 -3.29 2.64
N ASN A 193 -0.54 -3.64 1.40
CA ASN A 193 0.29 -4.81 1.13
C ASN A 193 1.69 -4.69 1.75
N SER A 194 2.25 -3.48 1.83
CA SER A 194 3.53 -3.22 2.47
C SER A 194 3.50 -3.25 4.00
N THR A 195 2.32 -3.28 4.64
CA THR A 195 2.22 -3.30 6.10
C THR A 195 2.40 -4.68 6.73
N GLU A 196 2.16 -5.75 5.97
CA GLU A 196 2.13 -7.13 6.46
C GLU A 196 1.13 -7.39 7.62
N LEU A 197 0.17 -6.49 7.85
CA LEU A 197 -0.81 -6.60 8.94
C LEU A 197 -2.02 -7.47 8.58
N TYR A 198 -2.27 -7.68 7.30
CA TYR A 198 -3.34 -8.54 6.81
C TYR A 198 -3.08 -10.03 7.09
N ASP A 199 -4.17 -10.77 7.30
CA ASP A 199 -4.12 -12.23 7.29
C ASP A 199 -4.12 -12.77 5.85
N GLU A 200 -3.79 -14.05 5.69
CA GLU A 200 -3.69 -14.67 4.37
C GLU A 200 -4.96 -14.53 3.53
N THR A 201 -6.14 -14.59 4.16
CA THR A 201 -7.41 -14.45 3.45
C THR A 201 -7.60 -13.03 2.91
N THR A 202 -7.15 -12.02 3.68
CA THR A 202 -7.18 -10.64 3.24
C THR A 202 -6.17 -10.34 2.18
N THR A 203 -4.94 -10.82 2.32
CA THR A 203 -3.91 -10.66 1.29
C THR A 203 -4.37 -11.27 -0.04
N LYS A 204 -4.99 -12.45 -0.03
CA LYS A 204 -5.60 -13.05 -1.23
C LYS A 204 -6.70 -12.17 -1.83
N LEU A 205 -7.61 -11.63 -1.00
CA LEU A 205 -8.66 -10.71 -1.47
C LEU A 205 -8.03 -9.49 -2.18
N ILE A 206 -7.08 -8.82 -1.53
CA ILE A 206 -6.45 -7.60 -2.06
C ILE A 206 -5.69 -7.90 -3.36
N ASN A 207 -5.03 -9.05 -3.47
CA ASN A 207 -4.39 -9.48 -4.71
C ASN A 207 -5.41 -9.70 -5.86
N LEU A 208 -6.59 -10.24 -5.56
CA LEU A 208 -7.65 -10.37 -6.56
C LEU A 208 -8.21 -8.99 -6.99
N VAL A 209 -8.31 -8.04 -6.05
CA VAL A 209 -8.71 -6.65 -6.34
C VAL A 209 -7.68 -5.97 -7.23
N ALA A 210 -6.39 -6.13 -6.92
CA ALA A 210 -5.32 -5.54 -7.72
C ALA A 210 -5.33 -6.06 -9.17
N GLN A 211 -5.66 -7.34 -9.37
CA GLN A 211 -5.84 -7.92 -10.70
C GLN A 211 -7.12 -7.41 -11.39
N GLU A 212 -8.24 -7.28 -10.68
CA GLU A 212 -9.50 -6.77 -11.23
C GLU A 212 -9.36 -5.31 -11.70
N LEU A 213 -8.58 -4.51 -10.99
CA LEU A 213 -8.29 -3.12 -11.32
C LEU A 213 -7.13 -2.95 -12.33
N GLY A 214 -6.44 -4.02 -12.70
CA GLY A 214 -5.29 -3.97 -13.62
C GLY A 214 -4.05 -3.26 -13.04
N LEU A 215 -3.88 -3.28 -11.71
CA LEU A 215 -2.70 -2.72 -11.02
C LEU A 215 -1.50 -3.66 -11.06
N VAL A 216 -1.77 -4.95 -11.21
CA VAL A 216 -0.78 -6.02 -11.36
C VAL A 216 -1.07 -6.75 -12.66
N GLU A 217 -0.05 -7.39 -13.25
CA GLU A 217 -0.23 -8.27 -14.39
C GLU A 217 -1.31 -9.32 -14.07
N ARG A 218 -2.36 -9.34 -14.89
CA ARG A 218 -3.51 -10.21 -14.71
C ARG A 218 -3.13 -11.61 -15.17
N ASP A 219 -3.38 -12.60 -14.32
CA ASP A 219 -3.22 -14.00 -14.71
C ASP A 219 -4.11 -14.28 -15.95
N PRO A 220 -3.58 -14.91 -17.02
CA PRO A 220 -4.37 -15.27 -18.21
C PRO A 220 -5.64 -16.08 -17.87
N ASN A 221 -5.60 -16.84 -16.77
CA ASN A 221 -6.68 -17.68 -16.28
C ASN A 221 -7.49 -17.00 -15.16
N TYR A 222 -7.27 -15.72 -14.87
CA TYR A 222 -8.01 -14.99 -13.84
C TYR A 222 -9.49 -14.91 -14.18
N HIS A 223 -10.30 -15.47 -13.27
CA HIS A 223 -11.74 -15.24 -13.20
C HIS A 223 -12.08 -14.79 -11.79
N ASN A 224 -12.82 -13.68 -11.66
CA ASN A 224 -13.24 -13.18 -10.36
C ASN A 224 -14.23 -14.17 -9.71
N PRO A 225 -13.85 -14.86 -8.62
CA PRO A 225 -14.67 -15.91 -8.02
C PRO A 225 -15.87 -15.36 -7.26
N TYR A 226 -15.90 -14.05 -6.98
CA TYR A 226 -16.94 -13.38 -6.21
C TYR A 226 -17.96 -12.65 -7.09
N ALA A 227 -17.70 -12.57 -8.40
CA ALA A 227 -18.61 -11.94 -9.33
C ALA A 227 -19.96 -12.68 -9.30
N VAL A 228 -20.97 -12.05 -8.73
CA VAL A 228 -22.35 -12.53 -8.87
C VAL A 228 -22.67 -12.41 -10.36
N LYS A 229 -23.23 -13.47 -10.97
CA LYS A 229 -23.83 -13.39 -12.31
C LYS A 229 -24.99 -12.40 -12.23
N GLN A 230 -24.70 -11.11 -12.33
CA GLN A 230 -25.70 -10.07 -12.49
C GLN A 230 -26.42 -10.41 -13.80
N ALA A 231 -27.65 -10.90 -13.68
CA ALA A 231 -28.44 -11.27 -14.84
C ALA A 231 -28.47 -10.06 -15.78
N LYS A 232 -28.06 -10.29 -17.04
CA LYS A 232 -28.02 -9.33 -18.15
C LYS A 232 -29.14 -8.29 -18.04
N SER A 233 -28.82 -7.10 -17.55
CA SER A 233 -29.49 -5.86 -17.94
C SER A 233 -28.44 -4.90 -18.47
N GLU A 234 -27.65 -5.40 -19.42
CA GLU A 234 -26.87 -4.57 -20.32
C GLU A 234 -27.87 -4.09 -21.40
N SER A 235 -28.58 -3.01 -21.13
CA SER A 235 -29.09 -2.18 -22.22
C SER A 235 -27.91 -1.36 -22.75
N PRO A 236 -27.51 -1.53 -24.03
CA PRO A 236 -26.43 -0.75 -24.60
C PRO A 236 -26.81 0.73 -24.53
N VAL A 237 -26.00 1.54 -23.85
CA VAL A 237 -26.10 3.00 -23.96
C VAL A 237 -25.81 3.35 -25.42
N PRO A 238 -26.79 3.86 -26.20
CA PRO A 238 -26.53 4.19 -27.60
C PRO A 238 -25.52 5.35 -27.67
N PRO A 239 -24.61 5.33 -28.66
CA PRO A 239 -23.60 6.36 -28.83
C PRO A 239 -24.28 7.72 -29.04
N THR A 240 -23.91 8.68 -28.20
CA THR A 240 -24.40 10.06 -28.25
C THR A 240 -24.09 10.64 -29.63
N LYS A 241 -25.14 11.00 -30.39
CA LYS A 241 -25.00 11.65 -31.69
C LYS A 241 -24.28 13.01 -31.52
N PRO A 242 -23.32 13.36 -32.40
CA PRO A 242 -22.63 14.64 -32.32
C PRO A 242 -23.57 15.81 -32.69
N VAL A 243 -23.55 16.86 -31.89
CA VAL A 243 -24.31 18.12 -32.07
C VAL A 243 -23.95 18.77 -33.41
N PRO A 244 -24.92 19.18 -34.25
CA PRO A 244 -24.62 19.86 -35.51
C PRO A 244 -24.14 21.30 -35.27
N LYS A 245 -23.00 21.66 -35.87
CA LYS A 245 -22.46 23.03 -35.92
C LYS A 245 -23.46 23.97 -36.62
N MET A 246 -23.98 24.95 -35.89
CA MET A 246 -24.80 26.03 -36.45
C MET A 246 -23.93 26.94 -37.34
N LYS A 247 -24.16 26.86 -38.66
CA LYS A 247 -23.48 27.66 -39.67
C LYS A 247 -24.13 29.04 -39.76
N LYS A 248 -23.36 30.06 -39.40
CA LYS A 248 -23.62 31.50 -39.61
C LYS A 248 -24.12 31.78 -41.03
N ARG A 249 -25.24 32.49 -41.18
CA ARG A 249 -25.60 33.20 -42.43
C ARG A 249 -25.87 34.67 -42.12
N ARG A 250 -25.16 35.51 -42.87
CA ARG A 250 -25.28 36.97 -42.96
C ARG A 250 -25.65 37.26 -44.43
N SER A 251 -26.73 37.99 -44.66
CA SER A 251 -27.15 38.78 -45.86
C SER A 251 -28.63 39.13 -45.61
N SER A 252 -29.04 40.39 -45.41
CA SER A 252 -29.10 41.55 -46.33
C SER A 252 -30.30 41.52 -47.29
N GLU A 253 -30.88 42.72 -47.50
CA GLU A 253 -32.00 43.13 -48.39
C GLU A 253 -33.44 42.69 -47.99
N ALA A 254 -34.53 43.45 -48.17
CA ALA A 254 -34.84 44.87 -48.46
C ALA A 254 -36.38 45.04 -48.52
N HIS A 255 -36.87 46.30 -48.54
CA HIS A 255 -38.23 46.80 -48.85
C HIS A 255 -39.28 46.70 -47.73
N ASP A 256 -39.98 47.76 -47.29
CA ASP A 256 -40.23 49.13 -47.78
C ASP A 256 -40.18 50.16 -46.64
#